data_AF-A0A814VAZ4-F1
#
_entry.id   AF-A0A814VAZ4-F1
#
_cell.length_a   1.000
_cell.length_b   1.000
_cell.length_c   1.000
_cell.angle_alpha   90.00
_cell.angle_beta   90.00
_cell.angle_gamma   90.00
#
_symmetry.space_group_name_H-M   'P 1'
#
loop_
_entity.id
_entity.type
_entity.pdbx_description
1 polymer ?
#
loop_
_entity_poly.entity_id
_entity_poly.type
_entity_poly.pdbx_seq_one_letter_code
_entity_poly.pdbx_strand_id
1 'polypeptide(L)'
;MNDTFYVTPVSELEKLEDWNNPLAFQAAHHHENLNVSDTVEVEWRLRDRMKTVSVALVMCLHIGVDPPDVAKINPCSKLECWIGKNSFVAKKYDTHFVLYSDPFAMTPRRALESIAAELQRQYERWQSKARYKSSLDPTQEDIKKLCMTLRRNAREERILFHYNGHGVPRPTANGEIWVFNKNFTQYIPLSLYDLQKWMSSPSIFVFDCSHAAVILNLFVKFADQIDKELEETRRNLAQNFLPTLTHTPTQMTPQLPASSPLHDILLGACGENELLPMNPELPADLFTSCLTTPIKIALRWYVLQKNISRLNPNIDQDMIDKIPGTVTDRKSMLGELNWIFTAVTDTIAWNSLPKDIFQRLFRQDLLVASLFRNFLLAERIMRSYGCHVCSRPALPPMFEHRLWNAWDMALDLCLKQLPSVLKQTESGIREPVYEPSSFFADQLTAFSVWLSENSLLTSTIERENLKQPEQLPIVLQVLLSQSHRQRALDLLARFLDIGTWAVHLALSVGIFPYVLRLLQATSDDLRPYLVFIWAKILAVDRVHKKFIFNHII
;
A
#
# COMPACT_ATOMS: atom_id res chain seq x y z
N MET A 1 71.64 -49.39 -41.37
CA MET A 1 72.04 -48.12 -40.74
C MET A 1 70.83 -47.19 -40.91
N ASN A 2 69.75 -47.41 -40.17
CA ASN A 2 69.47 -46.95 -38.79
C ASN A 2 69.61 -45.43 -38.61
N ASP A 3 68.70 -44.67 -39.21
CA ASP A 3 68.38 -43.30 -38.79
C ASP A 3 67.35 -43.38 -37.65
N THR A 4 67.87 -43.52 -36.43
CA THR A 4 67.13 -43.26 -35.20
C THR A 4 66.86 -41.76 -35.10
N PHE A 5 65.61 -41.36 -35.33
CA PHE A 5 65.08 -40.10 -34.83
C PHE A 5 65.23 -40.11 -33.30
N TYR A 6 66.08 -39.24 -32.76
CA TYR A 6 66.06 -38.94 -31.35
C TYR A 6 64.74 -38.22 -31.03
N VAL A 7 63.76 -38.99 -30.56
CA VAL A 7 62.66 -38.47 -29.77
C VAL A 7 63.28 -37.99 -28.47
N THR A 8 63.39 -36.67 -28.29
CA THR A 8 63.72 -36.08 -27.01
C THR A 8 62.71 -36.58 -25.97
N PRO A 9 63.15 -37.06 -24.81
CA PRO A 9 62.24 -37.54 -23.79
C PRO A 9 61.38 -36.38 -23.30
N VAL A 10 60.06 -36.61 -23.16
CA VAL A 10 59.13 -35.72 -22.46
C VAL A 10 59.42 -35.80 -20.95
N SER A 11 60.63 -35.44 -20.54
CA SER A 11 61.03 -35.40 -19.13
C SER A 11 61.62 -34.06 -18.70
N GLU A 12 61.73 -33.09 -19.61
CA GLU A 12 61.98 -31.70 -19.27
C GLU A 12 61.04 -30.85 -20.14
N LEU A 13 59.75 -30.87 -19.79
CA LEU A 13 58.95 -29.65 -19.93
C LEU A 13 59.66 -28.63 -19.04
N GLU A 14 60.63 -27.91 -19.59
CA GLU A 14 61.05 -26.60 -19.08
C GLU A 14 59.77 -25.93 -18.60
N LYS A 15 59.68 -25.73 -17.28
CA LYS A 15 58.53 -25.18 -16.60
C LYS A 15 58.19 -23.87 -17.30
N LEU A 16 57.21 -23.89 -18.20
CA LEU A 16 56.78 -22.80 -19.09
C LEU A 16 57.03 -21.43 -18.44
N GLU A 17 58.23 -20.86 -18.68
CA GLU A 17 58.64 -19.58 -18.10
C GLU A 17 57.81 -18.43 -18.70
N ASP A 18 57.15 -18.69 -19.83
CA ASP A 18 56.24 -17.78 -20.51
C ASP A 18 55.08 -17.30 -19.63
N TRP A 19 54.53 -18.13 -18.73
CA TRP A 19 53.46 -17.70 -17.82
C TRP A 19 53.93 -16.70 -16.74
N ASN A 20 55.24 -16.66 -16.47
CA ASN A 20 55.83 -15.75 -15.48
C ASN A 20 56.29 -14.43 -16.09
N ASN A 21 56.23 -14.29 -17.43
CA ASN A 21 56.59 -13.06 -18.10
C ASN A 21 55.49 -12.00 -17.91
N PRO A 22 55.77 -10.86 -17.26
CA PRO A 22 54.77 -9.82 -17.05
C PRO A 22 54.38 -9.19 -18.39
N LEU A 23 53.09 -9.22 -18.71
CA LEU A 23 52.59 -8.63 -19.94
C LEU A 23 52.60 -7.10 -19.83
N ALA A 24 53.46 -6.45 -20.62
CA ALA A 24 53.52 -5.00 -20.70
C ALA A 24 52.29 -4.42 -21.43
N PHE A 25 51.85 -3.23 -21.01
CA PHE A 25 50.75 -2.48 -21.62
C PHE A 25 49.39 -3.21 -21.68
N GLN A 26 49.12 -4.14 -20.74
CA GLN A 26 47.84 -4.88 -20.67
C GLN A 26 46.83 -4.32 -19.64
N ALA A 27 47.16 -3.25 -18.93
CA ALA A 27 46.21 -2.63 -17.99
C ALA A 27 45.01 -2.01 -18.74
N ALA A 28 43.84 -1.95 -18.09
CA ALA A 28 42.58 -1.48 -18.70
C ALA A 28 42.70 -0.15 -19.46
N HIS A 29 43.46 0.82 -18.92
CA HIS A 29 43.68 2.13 -19.55
C HIS A 29 44.46 2.08 -20.89
N HIS A 30 45.07 0.95 -21.25
CA HIS A 30 45.73 0.75 -22.54
C HIS A 30 44.77 0.21 -23.61
N HIS A 31 43.68 -0.47 -23.22
CA HIS A 31 42.76 -1.15 -24.13
C HIS A 31 41.41 -0.45 -24.24
N GLU A 32 40.96 0.20 -23.17
CA GLU A 32 39.67 0.89 -23.12
C GLU A 32 39.82 2.30 -23.68
N ASN A 33 38.90 2.72 -24.54
CA ASN A 33 38.78 4.13 -24.91
C ASN A 33 38.42 4.91 -23.65
N LEU A 34 39.29 5.84 -23.23
CA LEU A 34 39.12 6.68 -22.03
C LEU A 34 38.00 7.74 -22.14
N ASN A 35 37.00 7.50 -23.00
CA ASN A 35 35.84 8.36 -23.11
C ASN A 35 35.00 8.24 -21.84
N VAL A 36 34.61 9.37 -21.27
CA VAL A 36 33.68 9.41 -20.14
C VAL A 36 32.36 8.83 -20.62
N SER A 37 31.92 7.71 -20.03
CA SER A 37 30.62 7.11 -20.35
C SER A 37 29.51 8.17 -20.22
N ASP A 38 28.66 8.30 -21.24
CA ASP A 38 27.50 9.18 -21.17
C ASP A 38 26.66 8.83 -19.94
N THR A 39 26.41 9.84 -19.10
CA THR A 39 25.55 9.67 -17.93
C THR A 39 24.11 9.50 -18.42
N VAL A 40 23.59 8.28 -18.34
CA VAL A 40 22.17 8.03 -18.57
C VAL A 40 21.39 8.64 -17.41
N GLU A 41 20.69 9.76 -17.66
CA GLU A 41 19.74 10.31 -16.70
C GLU A 41 18.58 9.32 -16.55
N VAL A 42 18.57 8.59 -15.42
CA VAL A 42 17.45 7.71 -15.08
C VAL A 42 16.51 8.42 -14.11
N GLU A 43 15.26 8.54 -14.53
CA GLU A 43 14.19 9.17 -13.77
C GLU A 43 13.62 8.21 -12.73
N TRP A 44 14.32 8.05 -11.61
CA TRP A 44 13.82 7.33 -10.42
C TRP A 44 13.27 8.29 -9.35
N ARG A 45 13.52 9.59 -9.50
CA ARG A 45 13.15 10.60 -8.50
C ARG A 45 11.66 10.90 -8.58
N LEU A 46 11.00 10.82 -7.43
CA LEU A 46 9.69 11.41 -7.27
C LEU A 46 9.82 12.93 -7.38
N ARG A 47 9.40 13.48 -8.52
CA ARG A 47 9.45 14.93 -8.78
C ARG A 47 8.62 15.71 -7.76
N ASP A 48 7.44 15.19 -7.40
CA ASP A 48 6.51 15.84 -6.46
C ASP A 48 6.10 14.91 -5.33
N ARG A 49 6.64 15.14 -4.13
CA ARG A 49 6.17 14.49 -2.91
C ARG A 49 4.82 15.10 -2.52
N MET A 50 3.79 14.28 -2.44
CA MET A 50 2.43 14.71 -2.14
C MET A 50 2.01 14.26 -0.74
N LYS A 51 1.14 15.03 -0.08
CA LYS A 51 0.61 14.65 1.21
C LYS A 51 -0.90 14.79 1.27
N THR A 52 -1.55 13.76 1.81
CA THR A 52 -2.94 13.88 2.22
C THR A 52 -3.03 14.63 3.56
N VAL A 53 -3.58 15.85 3.54
CA VAL A 53 -3.62 16.75 4.71
C VAL A 53 -4.98 16.84 5.38
N SER A 54 -6.03 16.39 4.70
CA SER A 54 -7.42 16.46 5.17
C SER A 54 -8.17 15.18 4.78
N VAL A 55 -9.08 14.74 5.65
CA VAL A 55 -9.92 13.56 5.46
C VAL A 55 -11.38 13.90 5.80
N ALA A 56 -12.27 13.70 4.84
CA ALA A 56 -13.72 13.73 5.00
C ALA A 56 -14.26 12.32 5.19
N LEU A 57 -14.97 12.08 6.29
CA LEU A 57 -15.65 10.81 6.58
C LEU A 57 -17.17 11.04 6.49
N VAL A 58 -17.76 10.67 5.36
CA VAL A 58 -19.20 10.80 5.09
C VAL A 58 -19.85 9.43 5.31
N MET A 59 -20.68 9.35 6.34
CA MET A 59 -21.35 8.10 6.72
C MET A 59 -22.85 8.26 6.55
N CYS A 60 -23.43 7.48 5.64
CA CYS A 60 -24.85 7.42 5.36
C CYS A 60 -25.37 6.03 5.77
N LEU A 61 -25.62 5.83 7.07
CA LEU A 61 -25.86 4.52 7.67
C LEU A 61 -27.30 4.31 8.15
N HIS A 62 -28.03 5.38 8.50
CA HIS A 62 -29.41 5.34 9.02
C HIS A 62 -29.68 4.12 9.92
N ILE A 63 -28.92 4.02 11.02
CA ILE A 63 -28.87 2.80 11.83
C ILE A 63 -30.28 2.37 12.29
N GLY A 64 -30.65 1.13 11.95
CA GLY A 64 -31.95 0.53 12.28
C GLY A 64 -32.99 0.61 11.16
N VAL A 65 -32.71 1.31 10.06
CA VAL A 65 -33.58 1.39 8.88
C VAL A 65 -32.81 0.91 7.66
N ASP A 66 -33.33 -0.14 7.00
CA ASP A 66 -32.72 -0.68 5.80
C ASP A 66 -33.21 0.09 4.55
N PRO A 67 -32.33 0.36 3.57
CA PRO A 67 -32.75 1.00 2.33
C PRO A 67 -33.64 0.06 1.50
N PRO A 68 -34.56 0.62 0.68
CA PRO A 68 -35.62 -0.14 0.01
C PRO A 68 -35.13 -1.13 -1.04
N ASP A 69 -33.90 -0.96 -1.54
CA ASP A 69 -33.34 -1.73 -2.66
C ASP A 69 -32.34 -2.82 -2.23
N VAL A 70 -32.12 -2.99 -0.92
CA VAL A 70 -31.25 -4.02 -0.35
C VAL A 70 -32.04 -4.91 0.59
N ALA A 71 -32.43 -6.09 0.11
CA ALA A 71 -33.03 -7.11 0.95
C ALA A 71 -31.94 -7.79 1.81
N LYS A 72 -31.94 -7.50 3.12
CA LYS A 72 -31.01 -8.16 4.05
C LYS A 72 -31.49 -9.56 4.42
N ILE A 73 -30.57 -10.52 4.35
CA ILE A 73 -30.77 -11.87 4.86
C ILE A 73 -30.75 -11.89 6.40
N ASN A 74 -31.38 -12.89 7.04
CA ASN A 74 -31.30 -13.07 8.49
C ASN A 74 -30.72 -14.46 8.80
N PRO A 75 -29.55 -14.56 9.46
CA PRO A 75 -28.69 -13.48 9.96
C PRO A 75 -27.88 -12.76 8.86
N CYS A 76 -27.56 -11.47 9.08
CA CYS A 76 -26.68 -10.66 8.22
C CYS A 76 -25.52 -10.04 9.00
N SER A 77 -24.51 -9.56 8.26
CA SER A 77 -23.42 -8.73 8.77
C SER A 77 -23.94 -7.43 9.39
N LYS A 78 -23.59 -7.16 10.65
CA LYS A 78 -24.06 -5.98 11.41
C LYS A 78 -22.93 -5.16 12.06
N LEU A 79 -21.70 -5.65 12.03
CA LEU A 79 -20.56 -4.91 12.59
C LEU A 79 -20.14 -3.84 11.59
N GLU A 80 -19.99 -2.60 12.05
CA GLU A 80 -19.33 -1.55 11.28
C GLU A 80 -18.29 -0.81 12.09
N CYS A 81 -17.12 -0.64 11.48
CA CYS A 81 -15.91 -0.20 12.14
C CYS A 81 -15.65 -1.00 13.42
N TRP A 82 -15.94 -2.30 13.38
CA TRP A 82 -15.86 -3.23 14.53
C TRP A 82 -16.80 -2.93 15.70
N ILE A 83 -17.80 -2.08 15.50
CA ILE A 83 -18.86 -1.77 16.47
C ILE A 83 -20.15 -2.46 16.05
N GLY A 84 -20.78 -3.20 16.96
CA GLY A 84 -22.06 -3.85 16.71
C GLY A 84 -23.19 -2.83 16.55
N LYS A 85 -23.92 -2.90 15.44
CA LYS A 85 -25.12 -2.06 15.19
C LYS A 85 -26.32 -2.40 16.09
N ASN A 86 -26.20 -3.37 16.99
CA ASN A 86 -27.31 -3.88 17.78
C ASN A 86 -27.12 -3.66 19.28
N SER A 87 -28.05 -2.88 19.80
CA SER A 87 -28.68 -2.88 21.12
C SER A 87 -29.22 -4.25 21.61
N PHE A 88 -28.88 -5.37 20.98
CA PHE A 88 -29.54 -6.66 21.23
C PHE A 88 -28.51 -7.79 21.33
N VAL A 89 -28.40 -8.37 22.52
CA VAL A 89 -27.60 -9.57 22.79
C VAL A 89 -28.45 -10.79 22.47
N ALA A 90 -28.00 -11.61 21.52
CA ALA A 90 -28.59 -12.92 21.29
C ALA A 90 -28.00 -13.91 22.31
N LYS A 91 -28.79 -14.36 23.28
CA LYS A 91 -28.43 -15.47 24.18
C LYS A 91 -29.10 -16.75 23.67
N LYS A 92 -28.28 -17.79 23.44
CA LYS A 92 -28.76 -19.13 23.09
C LYS A 92 -29.21 -19.83 24.38
N TYR A 93 -30.50 -20.15 24.45
CA TYR A 93 -31.04 -21.14 25.39
C TYR A 93 -31.63 -22.28 24.56
N ASP A 94 -31.56 -23.50 25.07
CA ASP A 94 -31.91 -24.75 24.36
C ASP A 94 -32.91 -24.59 23.20
N THR A 95 -32.41 -24.84 21.99
CA THR A 95 -33.13 -24.85 20.70
C THR A 95 -33.84 -23.55 20.26
N HIS A 96 -33.84 -22.47 21.04
CA HIS A 96 -34.49 -21.20 20.66
C HIS A 96 -33.58 -19.97 20.83
N PHE A 97 -33.55 -19.12 19.80
CA PHE A 97 -32.94 -17.79 19.88
C PHE A 97 -33.94 -16.80 20.47
N VAL A 98 -33.59 -16.20 21.62
CA VAL A 98 -34.37 -15.09 22.21
C VAL A 98 -33.58 -13.80 22.03
N LEU A 99 -34.17 -12.82 21.35
CA LEU A 99 -33.62 -11.47 21.20
C LEU A 99 -33.98 -10.67 22.47
N TYR A 100 -32.99 -10.35 23.29
CA TYR A 100 -33.18 -9.39 24.39
C TYR A 100 -32.73 -8.01 23.93
N SER A 101 -33.55 -6.98 24.17
CA SER A 101 -33.08 -5.61 24.19
C SER A 101 -32.09 -5.47 25.34
N ASP A 102 -30.82 -5.24 25.01
CA ASP A 102 -29.81 -4.89 26.01
C ASP A 102 -30.22 -3.56 26.65
N PRO A 103 -30.43 -3.48 27.98
CA PRO A 103 -30.68 -2.22 28.67
C PRO A 103 -29.50 -1.22 28.54
N PHE A 104 -28.31 -1.70 28.15
CA PHE A 104 -27.09 -0.92 27.90
C PHE A 104 -26.80 -0.69 26.40
N ALA A 105 -27.73 -1.10 25.55
CA ALA A 105 -27.80 -0.79 24.14
C ALA A 105 -27.46 0.67 23.80
N MET A 106 -26.46 0.87 22.93
CA MET A 106 -26.23 2.18 22.33
C MET A 106 -27.44 2.61 21.49
N THR A 107 -27.88 3.86 21.65
CA THR A 107 -28.90 4.46 20.76
C THR A 107 -28.33 4.57 19.34
N PRO A 108 -29.18 4.56 18.28
CA PRO A 108 -28.71 4.68 16.89
C PRO A 108 -27.77 5.87 16.66
N ARG A 109 -28.09 7.02 17.26
CA ARG A 109 -27.24 8.22 17.20
C ARG A 109 -25.88 8.02 17.87
N ARG A 110 -25.83 7.44 19.07
CA ARG A 110 -24.56 7.14 19.76
C ARG A 110 -23.75 6.08 19.00
N ALA A 111 -24.42 5.10 18.40
CA ALA A 111 -23.81 4.12 17.51
C ALA A 111 -23.13 4.79 16.32
N LEU A 112 -23.83 5.70 15.64
CA LEU A 112 -23.27 6.45 14.52
C LEU A 112 -22.06 7.31 14.93
N GLU A 113 -22.14 8.02 16.05
CA GLU A 113 -21.04 8.82 16.61
C GLU A 113 -19.82 7.94 16.98
N SER A 114 -20.05 6.75 17.53
CA SER A 114 -18.98 5.82 17.91
C SER A 114 -18.33 5.17 16.70
N ILE A 115 -19.11 4.78 15.68
CA ILE A 115 -18.60 4.29 14.39
C ILE A 115 -17.73 5.36 13.74
N ALA A 116 -18.17 6.61 13.75
CA ALA A 116 -17.41 7.74 13.22
C ALA A 116 -16.06 7.94 13.91
N ALA A 117 -16.09 7.94 15.24
CA ALA A 117 -14.90 8.11 16.06
C ALA A 117 -13.92 6.95 15.84
N GLU A 118 -14.41 5.72 15.73
CA GLU A 118 -13.58 4.56 15.47
C GLU A 118 -12.99 4.59 14.05
N LEU A 119 -13.79 4.90 13.02
CA LEU A 119 -13.27 5.06 11.66
C LEU A 119 -12.18 6.13 11.57
N GLN A 120 -12.38 7.25 12.25
CA GLN A 120 -11.36 8.29 12.37
C GLN A 120 -10.08 7.74 13.02
N ARG A 121 -10.19 7.06 14.16
CA ARG A 121 -9.04 6.41 14.83
C ARG A 121 -8.32 5.42 13.93
N GLN A 122 -9.05 4.66 13.11
CA GLN A 122 -8.44 3.70 12.19
C GLN A 122 -7.63 4.41 11.11
N TYR A 123 -8.14 5.50 10.52
CA TYR A 123 -7.37 6.30 9.55
C TYR A 123 -6.21 7.07 10.20
N GLU A 124 -6.36 7.56 11.43
CA GLU A 124 -5.30 8.28 12.16
C GLU A 124 -4.05 7.41 12.39
N ARG A 125 -4.21 6.08 12.45
CA ARG A 125 -3.08 5.15 12.49
C ARG A 125 -2.19 5.24 11.23
N TRP A 126 -2.79 5.53 10.09
CA TRP A 126 -2.09 5.65 8.80
C TRP A 126 -1.63 7.08 8.49
N GLN A 127 -2.37 8.10 8.97
CA GLN A 127 -2.03 9.51 8.78
C GLN A 127 -2.41 10.37 10.00
N SER A 128 -1.65 10.27 11.07
CA SER A 128 -1.95 10.96 12.33
C SER A 128 -1.93 12.50 12.27
N LYS A 129 -1.29 13.08 11.23
CA LYS A 129 -1.13 14.54 11.09
C LYS A 129 -2.18 15.19 10.18
N ALA A 130 -3.13 14.43 9.63
CA ALA A 130 -4.20 14.99 8.81
C ALA A 130 -5.32 15.58 9.68
N ARG A 131 -6.10 16.49 9.09
CA ARG A 131 -7.33 17.02 9.70
C ARG A 131 -8.51 16.15 9.32
N TYR A 132 -9.14 15.54 10.31
CA TYR A 132 -10.31 14.69 10.15
C TYR A 132 -11.59 15.48 10.37
N LYS A 133 -12.58 15.26 9.51
CA LYS A 133 -13.94 15.79 9.65
C LYS A 133 -14.96 14.72 9.29
N SER A 134 -15.82 14.38 10.23
CA SER A 134 -16.94 13.46 10.02
C SER A 134 -18.24 14.20 9.72
N SER A 135 -19.07 13.58 8.90
CA SER A 135 -20.40 14.03 8.53
C SER A 135 -21.34 12.83 8.63
N LEU A 136 -22.25 12.90 9.60
CA LEU A 136 -23.07 11.76 10.06
C LEU A 136 -24.48 11.91 9.51
N ASP A 137 -24.92 10.95 8.70
CA ASP A 137 -26.17 10.99 7.93
C ASP A 137 -26.46 12.38 7.34
N PRO A 138 -25.54 12.94 6.52
CA PRO A 138 -25.60 14.35 6.16
C PRO A 138 -26.62 14.69 5.08
N THR A 139 -26.90 15.98 4.96
CA THR A 139 -27.59 16.55 3.80
C THR A 139 -26.62 16.95 2.68
N GLN A 140 -27.14 17.18 1.47
CA GLN A 140 -26.35 17.69 0.34
C GLN A 140 -25.59 18.98 0.69
N GLU A 141 -26.23 19.90 1.42
CA GLU A 141 -25.62 21.18 1.80
C GLU A 141 -24.48 20.99 2.81
N ASP A 142 -24.60 20.00 3.71
CA ASP A 142 -23.54 19.68 4.67
C ASP A 142 -22.30 19.13 3.95
N ILE A 143 -22.49 18.24 2.96
CA ILE A 143 -21.40 17.71 2.12
C ILE A 143 -20.75 18.82 1.31
N LYS A 144 -21.55 19.69 0.68
CA LYS A 144 -21.03 20.84 -0.09
C LYS A 144 -20.13 21.72 0.77
N LYS A 145 -20.62 22.14 1.95
CA LYS A 145 -19.86 22.96 2.90
C LYS A 145 -18.59 22.25 3.37
N LEU A 146 -18.68 20.94 3.64
CA LEU A 146 -17.54 20.12 4.04
C LEU A 146 -16.45 20.13 2.96
N CYS A 147 -16.80 19.75 1.73
CA CYS A 147 -15.87 19.64 0.61
C CYS A 147 -15.19 20.98 0.31
N MET A 148 -15.98 22.05 0.16
CA MET A 148 -15.45 23.40 -0.12
C MET A 148 -14.54 23.91 1.02
N THR A 149 -14.88 23.62 2.27
CA THR A 149 -14.05 24.03 3.42
C THR A 149 -12.72 23.27 3.43
N LEU A 150 -12.74 21.95 3.18
CA LEU A 150 -11.53 21.15 3.15
C LEU A 150 -10.61 21.53 2.00
N ARG A 151 -11.15 21.76 0.79
CA ARG A 151 -10.37 22.23 -0.37
C ARG A 151 -9.72 23.58 -0.11
N ARG A 152 -10.47 24.57 0.38
CA ARG A 152 -9.91 25.88 0.73
C ARG A 152 -8.73 25.77 1.71
N ASN A 153 -8.80 24.83 2.65
CA ASN A 153 -7.76 24.64 3.66
C ASN A 153 -6.57 23.78 3.18
N ALA A 154 -6.78 22.87 2.23
CA ALA A 154 -5.75 21.99 1.69
C ALA A 154 -4.93 22.65 0.57
N ARG A 155 -5.50 23.64 -0.14
CA ARG A 155 -4.88 24.27 -1.31
C ARG A 155 -4.56 23.21 -2.37
N GLU A 156 -3.28 22.98 -2.63
CA GLU A 156 -2.75 22.05 -3.63
C GLU A 156 -2.47 20.65 -3.07
N GLU A 157 -2.64 20.45 -1.75
CA GLU A 157 -2.44 19.16 -1.11
C GLU A 157 -3.64 18.22 -1.32
N ARG A 158 -3.42 16.93 -1.11
CA ARG A 158 -4.44 15.89 -1.33
C ARG A 158 -5.47 15.87 -0.20
N ILE A 159 -6.73 15.59 -0.57
CA ILE A 159 -7.84 15.37 0.37
C ILE A 159 -8.39 13.97 0.15
N LEU A 160 -8.65 13.23 1.23
CA LEU A 160 -9.39 11.97 1.18
C LEU A 160 -10.88 12.22 1.42
N PHE A 161 -11.73 11.66 0.57
CA PHE A 161 -13.16 11.59 0.75
C PHE A 161 -13.59 10.13 0.88
N HIS A 162 -14.01 9.75 2.08
CA HIS A 162 -14.56 8.44 2.36
C HIS A 162 -16.08 8.52 2.40
N TYR A 163 -16.76 7.72 1.60
CA TYR A 163 -18.21 7.60 1.58
C TYR A 163 -18.61 6.17 1.91
N ASN A 164 -19.37 6.01 2.99
CA ASN A 164 -20.02 4.76 3.36
C ASN A 164 -21.53 4.91 3.13
N GLY A 165 -22.07 4.14 2.20
CA GLY A 165 -23.44 4.25 1.70
C GLY A 165 -24.35 3.10 2.11
N HIS A 166 -24.11 2.41 3.24
CA HIS A 166 -24.86 1.19 3.58
C HIS A 166 -26.31 1.39 4.04
N GLY A 167 -26.68 2.62 4.45
CA GLY A 167 -28.02 2.97 4.90
C GLY A 167 -28.88 3.68 3.85
N VAL A 168 -28.39 3.77 2.61
CA VAL A 168 -29.04 4.46 1.50
C VAL A 168 -29.11 3.57 0.27
N PRO A 169 -29.94 3.90 -0.73
CA PRO A 169 -30.00 3.13 -1.96
C PRO A 169 -28.69 3.08 -2.72
N ARG A 170 -28.59 2.12 -3.64
CA ARG A 170 -27.45 1.99 -4.54
C ARG A 170 -27.26 3.22 -5.44
N PRO A 171 -26.01 3.52 -5.83
CA PRO A 171 -25.72 4.59 -6.79
C PRO A 171 -26.49 4.41 -8.10
N THR A 172 -26.89 5.52 -8.72
CA THR A 172 -27.67 5.49 -9.96
C THR A 172 -26.77 5.50 -11.20
N ALA A 173 -27.27 4.97 -12.31
CA ALA A 173 -26.59 5.05 -13.61
C ALA A 173 -26.46 6.50 -14.14
N ASN A 174 -27.21 7.45 -13.57
CA ASN A 174 -27.14 8.87 -13.89
C ASN A 174 -25.97 9.59 -13.21
N GLY A 175 -25.24 8.90 -12.31
CA GLY A 175 -24.10 9.48 -11.62
C GLY A 175 -24.50 10.21 -10.36
N GLU A 176 -25.37 9.59 -9.58
CA GLU A 176 -25.81 10.11 -8.28
C GLU A 176 -25.50 9.10 -7.18
N ILE A 177 -25.05 9.61 -6.04
CA ILE A 177 -25.00 8.89 -4.76
C ILE A 177 -26.07 9.45 -3.83
N TRP A 178 -26.47 8.70 -2.82
CA TRP A 178 -27.61 9.06 -1.98
C TRP A 178 -27.18 9.62 -0.63
N VAL A 179 -27.91 10.63 -0.17
CA VAL A 179 -27.76 11.26 1.15
C VAL A 179 -29.15 11.50 1.75
N PHE A 180 -29.25 12.16 2.90
CA PHE A 180 -30.53 12.38 3.58
C PHE A 180 -31.04 13.80 3.41
N ASN A 181 -32.35 13.98 3.60
CA ASN A 181 -32.90 15.28 3.96
C ASN A 181 -32.78 15.52 5.48
N LYS A 182 -33.02 16.76 5.94
CA LYS A 182 -32.89 17.14 7.36
C LYS A 182 -33.74 16.32 8.33
N ASN A 183 -34.85 15.77 7.83
CA ASN A 183 -35.85 15.05 8.64
C ASN A 183 -35.71 13.53 8.51
N PHE A 184 -34.73 13.02 7.76
CA PHE A 184 -34.51 11.59 7.49
C PHE A 184 -35.74 10.87 6.89
N THR A 185 -36.60 11.59 6.18
CA THR A 185 -37.81 11.02 5.56
C THR A 185 -37.60 10.61 4.11
N GLN A 186 -36.58 11.16 3.45
CA GLN A 186 -36.30 10.92 2.03
C GLN A 186 -34.80 10.79 1.79
N TYR A 187 -34.46 9.94 0.84
CA TYR A 187 -33.14 9.90 0.23
C TYR A 187 -33.05 10.98 -0.84
N ILE A 188 -32.00 11.78 -0.80
CA ILE A 188 -31.76 12.89 -1.72
C ILE A 188 -30.58 12.51 -2.63
N PRO A 189 -30.72 12.61 -3.96
CA PRO A 189 -29.61 12.33 -4.87
C PRO A 189 -28.58 13.46 -4.83
N LEU A 190 -27.31 13.09 -4.76
CA LEU A 190 -26.15 13.97 -4.87
C LEU A 190 -25.39 13.64 -6.15
N SER A 191 -25.29 14.63 -7.05
CA SER A 191 -24.53 14.52 -8.30
C SER A 191 -23.03 14.31 -8.04
N LEU A 192 -22.46 13.29 -8.68
CA LEU A 192 -21.02 13.03 -8.64
C LEU A 192 -20.20 14.13 -9.32
N TYR A 193 -20.76 14.73 -10.37
CA TYR A 193 -20.14 15.86 -11.06
C TYR A 193 -19.98 17.07 -10.12
N ASP A 194 -21.01 17.39 -9.33
CA ASP A 194 -20.95 18.47 -8.33
C ASP A 194 -19.95 18.15 -7.22
N LEU A 195 -19.97 16.91 -6.72
CA LEU A 195 -19.02 16.44 -5.71
C LEU A 195 -17.57 16.62 -6.18
N GLN A 196 -17.27 16.24 -7.42
CA GLN A 196 -15.94 16.39 -8.02
C GLN A 196 -15.54 17.87 -8.14
N LYS A 197 -16.46 18.75 -8.54
CA LYS A 197 -16.22 20.21 -8.57
C LYS A 197 -15.95 20.79 -7.18
N TRP A 198 -16.69 20.38 -6.14
CA TRP A 198 -16.49 20.89 -4.79
C TRP A 198 -15.18 20.41 -4.15
N MET A 199 -14.83 19.14 -4.39
CA MET A 199 -13.61 18.54 -3.88
C MET A 199 -12.39 19.05 -4.62
N SER A 200 -12.47 19.27 -5.94
CA SER A 200 -11.35 19.65 -6.81
C SER A 200 -10.14 18.70 -6.67
N SER A 201 -9.08 18.93 -7.43
CA SER A 201 -7.91 18.06 -7.47
C SER A 201 -6.68 18.74 -6.85
N PRO A 202 -5.79 17.98 -6.17
CA PRO A 202 -5.74 16.53 -6.09
C PRO A 202 -6.61 15.93 -4.95
N SER A 203 -7.29 14.83 -5.23
CA SER A 203 -8.16 14.12 -4.28
C SER A 203 -8.01 12.58 -4.37
N ILE A 204 -8.42 11.90 -3.31
CA ILE A 204 -8.61 10.44 -3.28
C ILE A 204 -10.00 10.11 -2.71
N PHE A 205 -10.70 9.20 -3.35
CA PHE A 205 -12.06 8.82 -2.99
C PHE A 205 -12.14 7.33 -2.64
N VAL A 206 -12.86 7.01 -1.57
CA VAL A 206 -13.16 5.64 -1.12
C VAL A 206 -14.66 5.49 -1.05
N PHE A 207 -15.22 4.58 -1.84
CA PHE A 207 -16.65 4.29 -1.89
C PHE A 207 -16.92 2.88 -1.34
N ASP A 208 -17.40 2.82 -0.10
CA ASP A 208 -17.90 1.60 0.52
C ASP A 208 -19.44 1.55 0.39
N CYS A 209 -19.88 0.98 -0.73
CA CYS A 209 -21.28 0.75 -1.03
C CYS A 209 -21.42 -0.35 -2.09
N SER A 210 -22.64 -0.87 -2.24
CA SER A 210 -22.97 -1.79 -3.34
C SER A 210 -23.00 -1.02 -4.68
N HIS A 211 -22.63 -1.69 -5.78
CA HIS A 211 -22.50 -1.12 -7.12
C HIS A 211 -21.48 0.03 -7.25
N ALA A 212 -20.42 0.02 -6.43
CA ALA A 212 -19.42 1.09 -6.38
C ALA A 212 -18.70 1.34 -7.72
N ALA A 213 -18.49 0.33 -8.56
CA ALA A 213 -17.85 0.52 -9.87
C ALA A 213 -18.61 1.49 -10.80
N VAL A 214 -19.94 1.60 -10.66
CA VAL A 214 -20.76 2.56 -11.41
C VAL A 214 -20.29 3.99 -11.10
N ILE A 215 -20.01 4.28 -9.82
CA ILE A 215 -19.46 5.56 -9.38
C ILE A 215 -18.12 5.83 -10.08
N LEU A 216 -17.19 4.87 -10.01
CA LEU A 216 -15.84 5.03 -10.57
C LEU A 216 -15.86 5.30 -12.08
N ASN A 217 -16.71 4.59 -12.82
CA ASN A 217 -16.81 4.73 -14.26
C ASN A 217 -17.42 6.08 -14.67
N LEU A 218 -18.39 6.59 -13.90
CA LEU A 218 -18.99 7.90 -14.14
C LEU A 218 -18.07 9.05 -13.71
N PHE A 219 -17.31 8.90 -12.63
CA PHE A 219 -16.29 9.86 -12.20
C PHE A 219 -15.26 10.14 -13.29
N VAL A 220 -14.79 9.11 -14.01
CA VAL A 220 -13.84 9.29 -15.12
C VAL A 220 -14.47 10.11 -16.26
N LYS A 221 -15.73 9.82 -16.63
CA LYS A 221 -16.44 10.57 -17.66
C LYS A 221 -16.65 12.04 -17.27
N PHE A 222 -17.03 12.29 -16.01
CA PHE A 222 -17.20 13.64 -15.49
C PHE A 222 -15.86 14.39 -15.35
N ALA A 223 -14.78 13.70 -14.99
CA ALA A 223 -13.43 14.26 -14.98
C ALA A 223 -13.02 14.78 -16.35
N ASP A 224 -13.22 13.98 -17.41
CA ASP A 224 -12.93 14.38 -18.80
C ASP A 224 -13.73 15.62 -19.21
N GLN A 225 -14.99 15.70 -18.79
CA GLN A 225 -15.84 16.86 -19.07
C GLN A 225 -15.35 18.11 -18.33
N ILE A 226 -15.04 17.99 -17.04
CA ILE A 226 -14.52 19.09 -16.22
C ILE A 226 -13.18 19.59 -16.80
N ASP A 227 -12.29 18.70 -17.23
CA ASP A 227 -11.03 19.07 -17.86
C ASP A 227 -11.21 19.87 -19.16
N LYS A 228 -12.16 19.46 -20.01
CA LYS A 228 -12.50 20.20 -21.23
C LYS A 228 -13.02 21.61 -20.92
N GLU A 229 -13.93 21.73 -19.95
CA GLU A 229 -14.47 23.02 -19.50
C GLU A 229 -13.34 23.93 -18.93
N LEU A 230 -12.41 23.35 -18.18
CA LEU A 230 -11.27 24.07 -17.61
C LEU A 230 -10.31 24.56 -18.69
N GLU A 231 -10.03 23.73 -19.69
CA GLU A 231 -9.15 24.07 -20.81
C GLU A 231 -9.76 25.17 -21.68
N GLU A 232 -11.07 25.12 -21.96
CA GLU A 232 -11.79 26.19 -22.64
C GLU A 232 -11.74 27.50 -21.85
N THR A 233 -11.95 27.43 -20.53
CA THR A 233 -11.82 28.59 -19.63
C THR A 233 -10.40 29.16 -19.68
N ARG A 234 -9.38 28.30 -19.69
CA ARG A 234 -7.97 28.70 -19.77
C ARG A 234 -7.64 29.41 -21.09
N ARG A 235 -8.18 28.91 -22.21
CA ARG A 235 -8.04 29.55 -23.54
C ARG A 235 -8.74 30.90 -23.61
N ASN A 236 -9.97 31.00 -23.10
CA ASN A 236 -10.73 32.25 -23.07
C ASN A 236 -10.02 33.32 -22.23
N LEU A 237 -9.44 32.94 -21.08
CA LEU A 237 -8.61 33.84 -20.29
C LEU A 237 -7.35 34.26 -21.06
N ALA A 238 -6.62 33.31 -21.66
CA ALA A 238 -5.42 33.62 -22.42
C ALA A 238 -5.67 34.55 -23.63
N GLN A 239 -6.82 34.43 -24.30
CA GLN A 239 -7.20 35.31 -25.41
C GLN A 239 -7.59 36.73 -24.96
N ASN A 240 -8.12 36.89 -23.74
CA ASN A 240 -8.51 38.20 -23.20
C ASN A 240 -7.33 38.96 -22.56
N PHE A 241 -6.20 38.31 -22.29
CA PHE A 241 -4.96 38.95 -21.83
C PHE A 241 -4.01 39.28 -22.99
N LEU A 242 -4.34 40.32 -23.76
CA LEU A 242 -3.34 41.06 -24.54
C LEU A 242 -2.41 41.82 -23.55
N PRO A 243 -1.09 41.91 -23.79
CA PRO A 243 -0.17 42.57 -22.88
C PRO A 243 -0.29 44.09 -23.01
N THR A 244 -1.34 44.69 -22.44
CA THR A 244 -1.36 46.13 -22.19
C THR A 244 -0.51 46.42 -20.95
N LEU A 245 0.65 47.03 -21.19
CA LEU A 245 1.67 47.45 -20.20
C LEU A 245 1.18 48.57 -19.27
N THR A 246 0.05 48.44 -18.59
CA THR A 246 -0.30 49.35 -17.48
C THR A 246 -1.26 48.70 -16.48
N HIS A 247 -0.91 48.84 -15.20
CA HIS A 247 -1.73 48.68 -13.98
C HIS A 247 -1.66 47.38 -13.15
N THR A 248 -1.04 47.54 -11.98
CA THR A 248 -1.36 47.02 -10.64
C THR A 248 -2.20 45.74 -10.51
N PRO A 249 -1.66 44.65 -9.91
CA PRO A 249 -2.37 43.39 -9.73
C PRO A 249 -3.27 43.44 -8.49
N THR A 250 -4.55 43.78 -8.67
CA THR A 250 -5.54 43.75 -7.58
C THR A 250 -6.89 43.12 -7.95
N GLN A 251 -6.94 42.25 -8.96
CA GLN A 251 -8.16 41.47 -9.25
C GLN A 251 -7.91 39.97 -9.06
N MET A 252 -8.77 39.37 -8.22
CA MET A 252 -8.80 37.95 -7.89
C MET A 252 -8.82 37.09 -9.16
N THR A 253 -7.67 36.54 -9.54
CA THR A 253 -7.61 35.46 -10.53
C THR A 253 -8.46 34.28 -10.03
N PRO A 254 -9.38 33.73 -10.85
CA PRO A 254 -10.08 32.50 -10.50
C PRO A 254 -9.04 31.43 -10.15
N GLN A 255 -9.16 30.83 -8.97
CA GLN A 255 -8.30 29.70 -8.57
C GLN A 255 -8.67 28.49 -9.43
N LEU A 256 -8.02 28.38 -10.59
CA LEU A 256 -8.07 27.18 -11.42
C LEU A 256 -7.46 26.00 -10.63
N PRO A 257 -7.97 24.77 -10.79
CA PRO A 257 -7.41 23.60 -10.13
C PRO A 257 -5.93 23.44 -10.47
N ALA A 258 -5.13 23.05 -9.48
CA ALA A 258 -3.69 22.85 -9.66
C ALA A 258 -3.36 21.61 -10.51
N SER A 259 -4.30 20.67 -10.63
CA SER A 259 -4.13 19.41 -11.36
C SER A 259 -5.44 18.97 -12.01
N SER A 260 -5.33 18.13 -13.03
CA SER A 260 -6.49 17.53 -13.69
C SER A 260 -7.20 16.53 -12.75
N PRO A 261 -8.55 16.57 -12.65
CA PRO A 261 -9.37 15.51 -12.04
C PRO A 261 -9.13 14.09 -12.56
N LEU A 262 -8.55 13.90 -13.75
CA LEU A 262 -8.16 12.56 -14.22
C LEU A 262 -7.00 11.97 -13.41
N HIS A 263 -6.28 12.80 -12.65
CA HIS A 263 -5.24 12.35 -11.73
C HIS A 263 -5.74 12.01 -10.32
N ASP A 264 -7.04 12.17 -10.06
CA ASP A 264 -7.63 11.74 -8.80
C ASP A 264 -7.64 10.21 -8.68
N ILE A 265 -7.56 9.73 -7.44
CA ILE A 265 -7.50 8.30 -7.14
C ILE A 265 -8.87 7.86 -6.64
N LEU A 266 -9.40 6.77 -7.17
CA LEU A 266 -10.69 6.22 -6.76
C LEU A 266 -10.54 4.78 -6.31
N LEU A 267 -11.20 4.41 -5.22
CA LEU A 267 -11.30 3.05 -4.70
C LEU A 267 -12.77 2.71 -4.47
N GLY A 268 -13.24 1.59 -5.01
CA GLY A 268 -14.63 1.13 -4.89
C GLY A 268 -14.70 -0.31 -4.39
N ALA A 269 -15.70 -0.57 -3.55
CA ALA A 269 -15.83 -1.85 -2.85
C ALA A 269 -16.24 -3.04 -3.75
N CYS A 270 -16.94 -2.80 -4.85
CA CYS A 270 -17.56 -3.87 -5.65
C CYS A 270 -17.75 -3.49 -7.13
N GLY A 271 -18.00 -4.49 -7.98
CA GLY A 271 -18.30 -4.35 -9.41
C GLY A 271 -19.67 -3.71 -9.69
N GLU A 272 -19.97 -3.46 -10.97
CA GLU A 272 -21.15 -2.66 -11.38
C GLU A 272 -22.48 -3.28 -10.98
N ASN A 273 -22.55 -4.62 -10.98
CA ASN A 273 -23.77 -5.39 -10.69
C ASN A 273 -23.61 -6.25 -9.42
N GLU A 274 -22.67 -5.88 -8.54
CA GLU A 274 -22.33 -6.66 -7.36
C GLU A 274 -22.87 -6.01 -6.09
N LEU A 275 -23.24 -6.87 -5.15
CA LEU A 275 -23.66 -6.47 -3.81
C LEU A 275 -22.53 -6.76 -2.83
N LEU A 276 -22.48 -5.96 -1.76
CA LEU A 276 -21.57 -6.23 -0.66
C LEU A 276 -21.89 -7.57 0.01
N PRO A 277 -20.86 -8.32 0.48
CA PRO A 277 -21.07 -9.57 1.21
C PRO A 277 -21.93 -9.36 2.46
N MET A 278 -22.89 -10.28 2.68
CA MET A 278 -23.80 -10.23 3.84
C MET A 278 -23.50 -11.30 4.91
N ASN A 279 -22.34 -11.95 4.85
CA ASN A 279 -21.98 -13.02 5.80
C ASN A 279 -21.98 -12.47 7.24
N PRO A 280 -22.80 -13.03 8.17
CA PRO A 280 -22.89 -12.55 9.55
C PRO A 280 -21.59 -12.61 10.36
N GLU A 281 -20.64 -13.45 9.96
CA GLU A 281 -19.33 -13.58 10.61
C GLU A 281 -18.34 -12.49 10.19
N LEU A 282 -18.69 -11.68 9.19
CA LEU A 282 -17.88 -10.58 8.69
C LEU A 282 -18.51 -9.23 9.02
N PRO A 283 -17.70 -8.16 9.07
CA PRO A 283 -18.22 -6.81 9.13
C PRO A 283 -19.00 -6.45 7.87
N ALA A 284 -20.02 -5.59 8.03
CA ALA A 284 -20.77 -5.03 6.91
C ALA A 284 -19.91 -4.04 6.10
N ASP A 285 -18.99 -3.35 6.75
CA ASP A 285 -17.95 -2.53 6.13
C ASP A 285 -16.68 -3.33 5.84
N LEU A 286 -16.85 -4.46 5.14
CA LEU A 286 -15.73 -5.36 4.82
C LEU A 286 -14.63 -4.67 4.03
N PHE A 287 -15.00 -3.83 3.05
CA PHE A 287 -14.04 -3.09 2.25
C PHE A 287 -13.27 -2.08 3.09
N THR A 288 -13.98 -1.24 3.85
CA THR A 288 -13.36 -0.29 4.78
C THR A 288 -12.46 -1.01 5.78
N SER A 289 -12.94 -2.10 6.39
CA SER A 289 -12.18 -2.93 7.34
C SER A 289 -10.89 -3.48 6.74
N CYS A 290 -10.88 -3.87 5.46
CA CYS A 290 -9.67 -4.24 4.73
C CYS A 290 -8.72 -3.05 4.59
N LEU A 291 -9.23 -1.89 4.18
CA LEU A 291 -8.42 -0.69 3.94
C LEU A 291 -7.83 -0.07 5.21
N THR A 292 -8.53 -0.13 6.33
CA THR A 292 -8.17 0.62 7.54
C THR A 292 -7.65 -0.28 8.67
N THR A 293 -8.04 -1.56 8.69
CA THR A 293 -7.66 -2.55 9.72
C THR A 293 -7.28 -3.92 9.12
N PRO A 294 -6.32 -3.96 8.18
CA PRO A 294 -6.01 -5.13 7.34
C PRO A 294 -5.67 -6.38 8.16
N ILE A 295 -4.85 -6.25 9.21
CA ILE A 295 -4.40 -7.41 10.00
C ILE A 295 -5.57 -8.07 10.74
N LYS A 296 -6.46 -7.25 11.33
CA LYS A 296 -7.62 -7.75 12.07
C LYS A 296 -8.58 -8.52 11.15
N ILE A 297 -8.89 -7.97 9.99
CA ILE A 297 -9.77 -8.66 9.04
C ILE A 297 -9.08 -9.85 8.36
N ALA A 298 -7.77 -9.78 8.08
CA ALA A 298 -7.02 -10.90 7.51
C ALA A 298 -7.06 -12.12 8.44
N LEU A 299 -6.79 -11.94 9.73
CA LEU A 299 -6.85 -13.00 10.72
C LEU A 299 -8.27 -13.58 10.86
N ARG A 300 -9.27 -12.70 10.97
CA ARG A 300 -10.67 -13.13 11.08
C ARG A 300 -11.11 -13.91 9.86
N TRP A 301 -10.81 -13.41 8.65
CA TRP A 301 -11.09 -14.09 7.40
C TRP A 301 -10.37 -15.44 7.30
N TYR A 302 -9.10 -15.48 7.71
CA TYR A 302 -8.27 -16.68 7.65
C TYR A 302 -8.82 -17.82 8.51
N VAL A 303 -9.25 -17.51 9.74
CA VAL A 303 -9.84 -18.52 10.65
C VAL A 303 -11.20 -19.04 10.14
N LEU A 304 -11.96 -18.20 9.42
CA LEU A 304 -13.23 -18.59 8.79
C LEU A 304 -13.05 -19.53 7.58
N GLN A 305 -11.85 -19.62 7.01
CA GLN A 305 -11.60 -20.53 5.88
C GLN A 305 -11.62 -22.00 6.35
N LYS A 306 -12.54 -22.79 5.78
CA LYS A 306 -12.88 -24.18 6.18
C LYS A 306 -11.70 -25.15 6.26
N ASN A 307 -10.61 -24.91 5.53
CA ASN A 307 -9.44 -25.77 5.52
C ASN A 307 -8.50 -25.53 6.72
N ILE A 308 -8.53 -24.32 7.30
CA ILE A 308 -7.62 -23.91 8.38
C ILE A 308 -8.24 -24.15 9.75
N SER A 309 -9.57 -24.04 9.88
CA SER A 309 -10.29 -24.48 11.09
C SER A 309 -10.03 -25.96 11.41
N ARG A 310 -9.54 -26.75 10.45
CA ARG A 310 -9.09 -28.15 10.63
C ARG A 310 -7.63 -28.27 11.11
N LEU A 311 -6.75 -27.35 10.71
CA LEU A 311 -5.34 -27.35 11.10
C LEU A 311 -5.14 -26.80 12.53
N ASN A 312 -5.96 -25.80 12.91
CA ASN A 312 -5.93 -25.19 14.24
C ASN A 312 -7.35 -25.12 14.85
N PRO A 313 -7.94 -26.27 15.24
CA PRO A 313 -9.32 -26.33 15.74
C PRO A 313 -9.56 -25.63 17.08
N ASN A 314 -8.49 -25.25 17.79
CA ASN A 314 -8.55 -24.65 19.13
C ASN A 314 -8.49 -23.12 19.14
N ILE A 315 -8.60 -22.46 17.97
CA ILE A 315 -8.54 -20.99 17.87
C ILE A 315 -9.94 -20.46 17.66
N ASP A 316 -10.42 -19.68 18.61
CA ASP A 316 -11.69 -18.97 18.52
C ASP A 316 -11.50 -17.52 18.00
N GLN A 317 -12.60 -16.84 17.66
CA GLN A 317 -12.54 -15.43 17.23
C GLN A 317 -12.11 -14.48 18.36
N ASP A 318 -12.42 -14.81 19.61
CA ASP A 318 -12.11 -13.96 20.78
C ASP A 318 -10.60 -13.91 21.07
N MET A 319 -9.87 -14.97 20.76
CA MET A 319 -8.41 -15.04 20.84
C MET A 319 -7.74 -14.12 19.84
N ILE A 320 -8.31 -13.96 18.64
CA ILE A 320 -7.78 -13.06 17.59
C ILE A 320 -7.80 -11.61 18.07
N ASP A 321 -8.86 -11.20 18.76
CA ASP A 321 -9.00 -9.85 19.31
C ASP A 321 -8.03 -9.58 20.49
N LYS A 322 -7.44 -10.64 21.05
CA LYS A 322 -6.51 -10.58 22.19
C LYS A 322 -5.04 -10.81 21.80
N ILE A 323 -4.70 -10.84 20.51
CA ILE A 323 -3.31 -11.01 20.07
C ILE A 323 -2.43 -9.93 20.74
N PRO A 324 -1.36 -10.32 21.44
CA PRO A 324 -0.57 -9.38 22.20
C PRO A 324 0.29 -8.49 21.31
N GLY A 325 0.53 -7.27 21.79
CA GLY A 325 1.41 -6.31 21.15
C GLY A 325 0.71 -5.15 20.51
N THR A 326 1.48 -4.37 19.76
CA THR A 326 1.00 -3.21 19.02
C THR A 326 1.50 -3.27 17.58
N VAL A 327 0.73 -2.74 16.64
CA VAL A 327 1.08 -2.76 15.20
C VAL A 327 2.39 -2.02 14.88
N THR A 328 2.87 -1.15 15.77
CA THR A 328 4.13 -0.42 15.64
C THR A 328 5.34 -1.17 16.21
N ASP A 329 5.12 -2.04 17.19
CA ASP A 329 6.20 -2.82 17.81
C ASP A 329 6.43 -4.13 17.07
N ARG A 330 7.43 -4.12 16.18
CA ARG A 330 7.84 -5.29 15.38
C ARG A 330 8.39 -6.46 16.18
N LYS A 331 8.74 -6.25 17.45
CA LYS A 331 9.13 -7.36 18.33
C LYS A 331 7.92 -8.06 18.91
N SER A 332 6.74 -7.46 18.86
CA SER A 332 5.50 -8.09 19.30
C SER A 332 4.85 -8.90 18.19
N MET A 333 4.09 -9.93 18.55
CA MET A 333 3.40 -10.84 17.63
C MET A 333 2.52 -10.08 16.62
N LEU A 334 1.73 -9.10 17.08
CA LEU A 334 0.88 -8.27 16.21
C LEU A 334 1.70 -7.37 15.28
N GLY A 335 2.77 -6.75 15.78
CA GLY A 335 3.60 -5.86 14.98
C GLY A 335 4.49 -6.58 13.98
N GLU A 336 4.94 -7.80 14.30
CA GLU A 336 5.64 -8.67 13.36
C GLU A 336 4.72 -9.04 12.18
N LEU A 337 3.48 -9.49 12.46
CA LEU A 337 2.50 -9.76 11.40
C LEU A 337 2.23 -8.54 10.51
N ASN A 338 2.06 -7.36 11.12
CA ASN A 338 1.85 -6.11 10.38
C ASN A 338 3.05 -5.78 9.46
N TRP A 339 4.27 -6.08 9.93
CA TRP A 339 5.48 -5.85 9.17
C TRP A 339 5.64 -6.85 8.01
N ILE A 340 5.36 -8.13 8.25
CA ILE A 340 5.32 -9.16 7.19
C ILE A 340 4.27 -8.80 6.14
N PHE A 341 3.06 -8.41 6.56
CA PHE A 341 1.99 -7.96 5.66
C PHE A 341 2.43 -6.79 4.78
N THR A 342 3.08 -5.80 5.37
CA THR A 342 3.63 -4.65 4.63
C THR A 342 4.67 -5.11 3.60
N ALA A 343 5.56 -6.02 3.97
CA ALA A 343 6.57 -6.55 3.06
C ALA A 343 5.96 -7.36 1.91
N VAL A 344 4.99 -8.24 2.20
CA VAL A 344 4.29 -9.04 1.19
C VAL A 344 3.55 -8.14 0.19
N THR A 345 2.71 -7.23 0.66
CA THR A 345 1.88 -6.38 -0.20
C THR A 345 2.70 -5.40 -1.05
N ASP A 346 3.74 -4.79 -0.48
CA ASP A 346 4.65 -3.90 -1.22
C ASP A 346 5.41 -4.68 -2.30
N THR A 347 5.75 -5.94 -2.03
CA THR A 347 6.44 -6.82 -2.98
C THR A 347 5.52 -7.32 -4.10
N ILE A 348 4.28 -7.69 -3.78
CA ILE A 348 3.28 -8.05 -4.80
C ILE A 348 3.07 -6.88 -5.76
N ALA A 349 2.89 -5.67 -5.22
CA ALA A 349 2.71 -4.46 -6.01
C ALA A 349 3.92 -4.17 -6.92
N TRP A 350 5.14 -4.27 -6.39
CA TRP A 350 6.36 -4.03 -7.16
C TRP A 350 6.51 -4.99 -8.35
N ASN A 351 6.18 -6.26 -8.16
CA ASN A 351 6.33 -7.27 -9.20
C ASN A 351 5.19 -7.27 -10.23
N SER A 352 4.04 -6.71 -9.88
CA SER A 352 2.84 -6.75 -10.72
C SER A 352 2.55 -5.44 -11.44
N LEU A 353 3.04 -4.30 -10.93
CA LEU A 353 2.71 -2.98 -11.45
C LEU A 353 3.82 -2.39 -12.33
N PRO A 354 3.45 -1.61 -13.36
CA PRO A 354 4.38 -0.71 -14.03
C PRO A 354 5.06 0.24 -13.04
N LYS A 355 6.33 0.59 -13.29
CA LYS A 355 7.17 1.37 -12.36
C LYS A 355 6.55 2.74 -12.04
N ASP A 356 5.96 3.41 -13.02
CA ASP A 356 5.31 4.72 -12.89
C ASP A 356 4.08 4.65 -11.97
N ILE A 357 3.22 3.65 -12.16
CA ILE A 357 2.05 3.41 -11.30
C ILE A 357 2.51 3.05 -9.89
N PHE A 358 3.52 2.20 -9.75
CA PHE A 358 4.08 1.85 -8.44
C PHE A 358 4.63 3.07 -7.70
N GLN A 359 5.44 3.93 -8.35
CA GLN A 359 5.95 5.15 -7.73
C GLN A 359 4.80 6.05 -7.27
N ARG A 360 3.82 6.28 -8.14
CA ARG A 360 2.69 7.16 -7.86
C ARG A 360 1.85 6.67 -6.68
N LEU A 361 1.56 5.37 -6.61
CA LEU A 361 0.63 4.83 -5.61
C LEU A 361 1.33 4.38 -4.32
N PHE A 362 2.53 3.81 -4.38
CA PHE A 362 3.22 3.18 -3.24
C PHE A 362 4.37 3.99 -2.67
N ARG A 363 4.79 5.09 -3.31
CA ARG A 363 5.93 5.92 -2.85
C ARG A 363 5.63 7.42 -2.71
N GLN A 364 4.65 7.96 -3.43
CA GLN A 364 4.37 9.41 -3.44
C GLN A 364 3.76 9.94 -2.14
N ASP A 365 2.76 9.26 -1.59
CA ASP A 365 2.03 9.64 -0.37
C ASP A 365 1.90 8.41 0.55
N LEU A 366 2.25 8.58 1.83
CA LEU A 366 2.20 7.53 2.84
C LEU A 366 0.80 6.95 3.05
N LEU A 367 -0.25 7.79 3.01
CA LEU A 367 -1.61 7.34 3.22
C LEU A 367 -2.10 6.53 2.01
N VAL A 368 -1.89 7.06 0.81
CA VAL A 368 -2.24 6.39 -0.45
C VAL A 368 -1.52 5.04 -0.55
N ALA A 369 -0.23 4.99 -0.25
CA ALA A 369 0.54 3.76 -0.26
C ALA A 369 0.01 2.72 0.74
N SER A 370 -0.45 3.17 1.90
CA SER A 370 -1.07 2.28 2.90
C SER A 370 -2.43 1.76 2.41
N LEU A 371 -3.27 2.62 1.84
CA LEU A 371 -4.55 2.21 1.27
C LEU A 371 -4.37 1.22 0.12
N PHE A 372 -3.41 1.42 -0.77
CA PHE A 372 -3.19 0.48 -1.87
C PHE A 372 -2.58 -0.86 -1.44
N ARG A 373 -1.67 -0.87 -0.45
CA ARG A 373 -1.23 -2.14 0.17
C ARG A 373 -2.42 -2.91 0.74
N ASN A 374 -3.30 -2.20 1.44
CA ASN A 374 -4.47 -2.78 2.08
C ASN A 374 -5.56 -3.15 1.06
N PHE A 375 -5.61 -2.46 -0.08
CA PHE A 375 -6.50 -2.76 -1.20
C PHE A 375 -6.18 -4.12 -1.83
N LEU A 376 -4.90 -4.53 -1.88
CA LEU A 376 -4.54 -5.88 -2.35
C LEU A 376 -5.15 -6.97 -1.47
N LEU A 377 -5.22 -6.74 -0.16
CA LEU A 377 -5.91 -7.64 0.75
C LEU A 377 -7.42 -7.61 0.51
N ALA A 378 -8.00 -6.43 0.30
CA ALA A 378 -9.41 -6.30 -0.03
C ALA A 378 -9.77 -7.08 -1.31
N GLU A 379 -8.94 -6.98 -2.35
CA GLU A 379 -9.07 -7.75 -3.59
C GLU A 379 -9.13 -9.25 -3.32
N ARG A 380 -8.23 -9.76 -2.48
CA ARG A 380 -8.19 -11.18 -2.13
C ARG A 380 -9.39 -11.63 -1.29
N ILE A 381 -9.73 -10.88 -0.24
CA ILE A 381 -10.80 -11.24 0.69
C ILE A 381 -12.17 -11.12 0.02
N MET A 382 -12.48 -9.99 -0.61
CA MET A 382 -13.79 -9.73 -1.19
C MET A 382 -14.10 -10.69 -2.34
N ARG A 383 -13.08 -11.08 -3.12
CA ARG A 383 -13.24 -12.05 -4.21
C ARG A 383 -13.69 -13.42 -3.72
N SER A 384 -13.26 -13.84 -2.52
CA SER A 384 -13.72 -15.10 -1.90
C SER A 384 -15.23 -15.12 -1.61
N TYR A 385 -15.86 -13.94 -1.59
CA TYR A 385 -17.31 -13.77 -1.41
C TYR A 385 -18.02 -13.29 -2.69
N GLY A 386 -17.40 -13.46 -3.86
CA GLY A 386 -17.98 -13.09 -5.15
C GLY A 386 -18.07 -11.59 -5.40
N CYS A 387 -17.23 -10.79 -4.73
CA CYS A 387 -17.22 -9.33 -4.84
C CYS A 387 -15.84 -8.85 -5.32
N HIS A 388 -15.81 -8.00 -6.34
CA HIS A 388 -14.60 -7.52 -7.00
C HIS A 388 -14.40 -6.03 -6.72
N VAL A 389 -13.40 -5.73 -5.90
CA VAL A 389 -12.96 -4.34 -5.67
C VAL A 389 -12.45 -3.71 -6.96
N CYS A 390 -12.65 -2.40 -7.08
CA CYS A 390 -12.24 -1.64 -8.26
C CYS A 390 -11.43 -0.40 -7.87
N SER A 391 -10.54 0.04 -8.75
CA SER A 391 -9.71 1.22 -8.52
C SER A 391 -9.47 2.03 -9.80
N ARG A 392 -9.18 3.32 -9.64
CA ARG A 392 -8.65 4.21 -10.68
C ARG A 392 -7.40 4.90 -10.12
N PRO A 393 -6.21 4.75 -10.75
CA PRO A 393 -5.93 3.92 -11.94
C PRO A 393 -6.22 2.43 -11.69
N ALA A 394 -6.64 1.71 -12.74
CA ALA A 394 -6.99 0.30 -12.65
C ALA A 394 -5.72 -0.54 -12.46
N LEU A 395 -5.79 -1.51 -11.56
CA LEU A 395 -4.69 -2.41 -11.25
C LEU A 395 -4.90 -3.79 -11.90
N PRO A 396 -3.83 -4.50 -12.30
CA PRO A 396 -3.93 -5.89 -12.70
C PRO A 396 -4.34 -6.76 -11.51
N PRO A 397 -4.93 -7.94 -11.76
CA PRO A 397 -5.31 -8.86 -10.69
C PRO A 397 -4.08 -9.35 -9.92
N MET A 398 -4.08 -9.20 -8.60
CA MET A 398 -2.96 -9.55 -7.71
C MET A 398 -3.35 -10.56 -6.61
N PHE A 399 -4.60 -11.01 -6.59
CA PHE A 399 -5.14 -11.92 -5.56
C PHE A 399 -4.52 -13.34 -5.57
N GLU A 400 -3.97 -13.83 -6.69
CA GLU A 400 -3.33 -15.17 -6.80
C GLU A 400 -1.80 -15.14 -6.72
N HIS A 401 -1.20 -13.98 -6.43
CA HIS A 401 0.25 -13.87 -6.38
C HIS A 401 0.83 -14.84 -5.33
N ARG A 402 1.90 -15.57 -5.69
CA ARG A 402 2.48 -16.65 -4.85
C ARG A 402 2.87 -16.21 -3.43
N LEU A 403 3.24 -14.95 -3.25
CA LEU A 403 3.56 -14.39 -1.93
C LEU A 403 2.37 -14.39 -0.95
N TRP A 404 1.13 -14.50 -1.43
CA TRP A 404 -0.01 -14.74 -0.54
C TRP A 404 0.09 -16.08 0.19
N ASN A 405 0.71 -17.10 -0.41
CA ASN A 405 0.96 -18.38 0.26
C ASN A 405 1.99 -18.22 1.39
N ALA A 406 3.00 -17.36 1.20
CA ALA A 406 3.98 -17.04 2.25
C ALA A 406 3.31 -16.25 3.39
N TRP A 407 2.37 -15.35 3.07
CA TRP A 407 1.53 -14.68 4.06
C TRP A 407 0.66 -15.66 4.85
N ASP A 408 -0.01 -16.59 4.16
CA ASP A 408 -0.85 -17.60 4.81
C ASP A 408 -0.01 -18.50 5.74
N MET A 409 1.18 -18.92 5.31
CA MET A 409 2.09 -19.69 6.16
C MET A 409 2.54 -18.90 7.39
N ALA A 410 2.81 -17.59 7.24
CA ALA A 410 3.15 -16.73 8.37
C ALA A 410 1.97 -16.60 9.36
N LEU A 411 0.74 -16.48 8.86
CA LEU A 411 -0.47 -16.49 9.69
C LEU A 411 -0.64 -17.82 10.43
N ASP A 412 -0.47 -18.95 9.75
CA ASP A 412 -0.58 -20.28 10.35
C ASP A 412 0.39 -20.48 11.51
N LEU A 413 1.67 -20.14 11.30
CA LEU A 413 2.72 -20.27 12.31
C LEU A 413 2.49 -19.32 13.50
N CYS A 414 1.97 -18.13 13.23
CA CYS A 414 1.60 -17.17 14.27
C CYS A 414 0.43 -17.71 15.11
N LEU A 415 -0.66 -18.10 14.45
CA LEU A 415 -1.87 -18.60 15.08
C LEU A 415 -1.63 -19.88 15.91
N LYS A 416 -0.75 -20.78 15.43
CA LYS A 416 -0.35 -21.99 16.18
C LYS A 416 0.22 -21.68 17.58
N GLN A 417 0.95 -20.56 17.71
CA GLN A 417 1.59 -20.16 18.98
C GLN A 417 0.62 -19.43 19.91
N LEU A 418 -0.44 -18.82 19.37
CA LEU A 418 -1.35 -17.91 20.09
C LEU A 418 -1.92 -18.49 21.40
N PRO A 419 -2.41 -19.75 21.48
CA PRO A 419 -2.96 -20.28 22.73
C PRO A 419 -1.93 -20.33 23.87
N SER A 420 -0.66 -20.63 23.54
CA SER A 420 0.42 -20.67 24.54
C SER A 420 0.77 -19.27 25.02
N VAL A 421 0.88 -18.32 24.08
CA VAL A 421 1.22 -16.92 24.36
C VAL A 421 0.13 -16.26 25.22
N LEU A 422 -1.15 -16.51 24.94
CA LEU A 422 -2.25 -15.98 25.74
C LEU A 422 -2.24 -16.52 27.18
N LYS A 423 -1.97 -17.81 27.38
CA LYS A 423 -1.82 -18.39 28.73
C LYS A 423 -0.70 -17.72 29.52
N GLN A 424 0.40 -17.36 28.87
CA GLN A 424 1.49 -16.62 29.52
C GLN A 424 1.03 -15.22 29.94
N THR A 425 0.33 -14.51 29.07
CA THR A 425 -0.22 -13.17 29.37
C THR A 425 -1.23 -13.23 30.52
N GLU A 426 -2.11 -14.22 30.54
CA GLU A 426 -3.08 -14.46 31.63
C GLU A 426 -2.39 -14.83 32.96
N SER A 427 -1.25 -15.51 32.89
CA SER A 427 -0.42 -15.83 34.06
C SER A 427 0.37 -14.64 34.61
N GLY A 428 0.15 -13.42 34.07
CA GLY A 428 0.79 -12.19 34.53
C GLY A 428 2.18 -11.91 33.95
N ILE A 429 2.61 -12.68 32.95
CA ILE A 429 3.89 -12.42 32.25
C ILE A 429 3.72 -11.19 31.37
N ARG A 430 4.46 -10.12 31.68
CA ARG A 430 4.36 -8.81 31.00
C ARG A 430 4.80 -8.86 29.52
N GLU A 431 5.81 -9.67 29.22
CA GLU A 431 6.35 -9.86 27.87
C GLU A 431 6.27 -11.35 27.54
N PRO A 432 5.20 -11.82 26.88
CA PRO A 432 5.06 -13.22 26.56
C PRO A 432 6.11 -13.61 25.51
N VAL A 433 6.74 -14.76 25.72
CA VAL A 433 7.77 -15.28 24.83
C VAL A 433 7.07 -16.00 23.67
N TYR A 434 7.33 -15.53 22.46
CA TYR A 434 6.92 -16.20 21.22
C TYR A 434 8.13 -16.31 20.28
N GLU A 435 8.06 -17.26 19.35
CA GLU A 435 9.09 -17.49 18.35
C GLU A 435 8.84 -16.59 17.13
N PRO A 436 9.78 -15.71 16.77
CA PRO A 436 9.67 -14.87 15.58
C PRO A 436 9.56 -15.70 14.30
N SER A 437 8.86 -15.15 13.30
CA SER A 437 8.68 -15.81 12.01
C SER A 437 9.99 -15.95 11.24
N SER A 438 10.20 -17.10 10.58
CA SER A 438 11.31 -17.30 9.65
C SER A 438 11.18 -16.53 8.34
N PHE A 439 10.02 -15.88 8.08
CA PHE A 439 9.68 -15.23 6.81
C PHE A 439 10.83 -14.40 6.23
N PHE A 440 11.39 -13.47 6.99
CA PHE A 440 12.46 -12.61 6.49
C PHE A 440 13.76 -13.38 6.20
N ALA A 441 14.11 -14.37 7.02
CA ALA A 441 15.28 -15.20 6.79
C ALA A 441 15.13 -16.06 5.52
N ASP A 442 13.93 -16.59 5.27
CA ASP A 442 13.61 -17.40 4.10
C ASP A 442 13.66 -16.53 2.82
N GLN A 443 13.10 -15.31 2.87
CA GLN A 443 13.15 -14.39 1.74
C GLN A 443 14.56 -13.88 1.42
N LEU A 444 15.40 -13.62 2.44
CA LEU A 444 16.82 -13.32 2.22
C LEU A 444 17.57 -14.50 1.60
N THR A 445 17.20 -15.73 1.98
CA THR A 445 17.79 -16.94 1.39
C THR A 445 17.39 -17.07 -0.08
N ALA A 446 16.11 -16.89 -0.42
CA ALA A 446 15.65 -16.86 -1.80
C ALA A 446 16.37 -15.79 -2.65
N PHE A 447 16.55 -14.58 -2.09
CA PHE A 447 17.33 -13.54 -2.75
C PHE A 447 18.80 -13.93 -2.95
N SER A 448 19.42 -14.59 -1.97
CA SER A 448 20.80 -15.06 -2.09
C SER A 448 20.97 -16.16 -3.15
N VAL A 449 19.97 -17.03 -3.31
CA VAL A 449 19.94 -18.05 -4.37
C VAL A 449 19.84 -17.39 -5.75
N TRP A 450 18.94 -16.40 -5.88
CA TRP A 450 18.84 -15.61 -7.10
C TRP A 450 20.19 -14.93 -7.45
N LEU A 451 20.89 -14.37 -6.46
CA LEU A 451 22.21 -13.77 -6.68
C LEU A 451 23.26 -14.79 -7.14
N SER A 452 23.29 -16.00 -6.58
CA SER A 452 24.26 -17.02 -6.99
C SER A 452 24.03 -17.56 -8.40
N GLU A 453 22.77 -17.67 -8.83
CA GLU A 453 22.44 -18.16 -10.17
C GLU A 453 22.69 -17.11 -11.26
N ASN A 454 22.49 -15.83 -10.93
CA ASN A 454 22.51 -14.74 -11.91
C ASN A 454 23.82 -13.93 -11.92
N SER A 455 24.72 -14.11 -10.93
CA SER A 455 26.03 -13.44 -10.91
C SER A 455 26.99 -13.90 -12.01
N LEU A 456 26.74 -15.07 -12.62
CA LEU A 456 27.60 -15.68 -13.65
C LEU A 456 27.19 -15.30 -15.08
N LEU A 457 26.07 -14.58 -15.26
CA LEU A 457 25.56 -14.21 -16.58
C LEU A 457 26.44 -13.11 -17.21
N THR A 458 27.29 -13.56 -18.13
CA THR A 458 28.34 -12.77 -18.77
C THR A 458 27.91 -12.20 -20.12
N SER A 459 26.85 -12.72 -20.75
CA SER A 459 26.35 -12.22 -22.02
C SER A 459 25.32 -11.08 -21.87
N THR A 460 25.37 -10.08 -22.75
CA THR A 460 24.43 -8.95 -22.79
C THR A 460 23.00 -9.37 -23.13
N ILE A 461 22.82 -10.44 -23.91
CA ILE A 461 21.51 -10.93 -24.38
C ILE A 461 20.74 -11.62 -23.24
N GLU A 462 21.42 -12.35 -22.35
CA GLU A 462 20.80 -12.98 -21.17
C GLU A 462 20.34 -11.94 -20.13
N ARG A 463 20.99 -10.76 -20.11
CA ARG A 463 20.66 -9.67 -19.17
C ARG A 463 19.39 -8.92 -19.53
N GLU A 464 19.02 -8.86 -20.82
CA GLU A 464 17.79 -8.19 -21.26
C GLU A 464 16.52 -8.99 -20.92
N ASN A 465 16.63 -10.32 -20.86
CA ASN A 465 15.54 -11.22 -20.47
C ASN A 465 15.58 -11.65 -18.99
N LEU A 466 16.47 -11.05 -18.20
CA LEU A 466 16.65 -11.40 -16.80
C LEU A 466 15.40 -11.04 -15.99
N LYS A 467 14.78 -12.04 -15.38
CA LYS A 467 13.70 -11.78 -14.42
C LYS A 467 14.29 -11.08 -13.18
N GLN A 468 13.79 -9.88 -12.91
CA GLN A 468 14.20 -9.08 -11.76
C GLN A 468 13.95 -9.84 -10.45
N PRO A 469 14.78 -9.61 -9.41
CA PRO A 469 14.63 -10.31 -8.14
C PRO A 469 13.35 -9.88 -7.44
N GLU A 470 12.42 -10.82 -7.26
CA GLU A 470 11.12 -10.55 -6.65
C GLU A 470 11.27 -10.04 -5.21
N GLN A 471 12.30 -10.47 -4.48
CA GLN A 471 12.52 -10.18 -3.06
C GLN A 471 13.09 -8.78 -2.78
N LEU A 472 13.41 -7.99 -3.80
CA LEU A 472 14.10 -6.71 -3.61
C LEU A 472 13.36 -5.72 -2.67
N PRO A 473 12.02 -5.56 -2.73
CA PRO A 473 11.30 -4.75 -1.75
C PRO A 473 11.31 -5.34 -0.33
N ILE A 474 11.39 -6.67 -0.18
CA ILE A 474 11.51 -7.33 1.12
C ILE A 474 12.86 -7.01 1.75
N VAL A 475 13.94 -7.04 0.96
CA VAL A 475 15.29 -6.65 1.44
C VAL A 475 15.26 -5.24 2.02
N LEU A 476 14.55 -4.30 1.39
CA LEU A 476 14.36 -2.94 1.89
C LEU A 476 13.61 -2.92 3.24
N GLN A 477 12.57 -3.73 3.42
CA GLN A 477 11.89 -3.86 4.71
C GLN A 477 12.82 -4.42 5.79
N VAL A 478 13.67 -5.39 5.44
CA VAL A 478 14.62 -6.03 6.35
C VAL A 478 15.73 -5.07 6.81
N LEU A 479 16.12 -4.07 6.01
CA LEU A 479 17.08 -3.04 6.44
C LEU A 479 16.61 -2.29 7.70
N LEU A 480 15.30 -2.22 7.92
CA LEU A 480 14.71 -1.63 9.11
C LEU A 480 14.77 -2.56 10.34
N SER A 481 15.06 -3.86 10.15
CA SER A 481 15.39 -4.79 11.24
C SER A 481 16.74 -4.46 11.85
N GLN A 482 16.97 -4.86 13.10
CA GLN A 482 18.33 -4.94 13.65
C GLN A 482 18.93 -6.34 13.46
N SER A 483 18.14 -7.41 13.66
CA SER A 483 18.60 -8.81 13.67
C SER A 483 19.16 -9.29 12.34
N HIS A 484 18.57 -8.85 11.22
CA HIS A 484 18.92 -9.32 9.88
C HIS A 484 19.60 -8.24 9.03
N ARG A 485 19.90 -7.08 9.62
CA ARG A 485 20.39 -5.91 8.89
C ARG A 485 21.70 -6.17 8.17
N GLN A 486 22.67 -6.77 8.86
CA GLN A 486 23.99 -7.06 8.32
C GLN A 486 23.88 -7.98 7.09
N ARG A 487 23.13 -9.08 7.21
CA ARG A 487 22.88 -10.00 6.10
C ARG A 487 22.18 -9.32 4.93
N ALA A 488 21.19 -8.47 5.18
CA ALA A 488 20.50 -7.72 4.13
C ALA A 488 21.42 -6.71 3.42
N LEU A 489 22.30 -6.01 4.15
CA LEU A 489 23.27 -5.09 3.59
C LEU A 489 24.34 -5.80 2.75
N ASP A 490 24.81 -6.97 3.20
CA ASP A 490 25.72 -7.83 2.42
C ASP A 490 25.10 -8.23 1.07
N LEU A 491 23.90 -8.81 1.11
CA LEU A 491 23.21 -9.23 -0.12
C LEU A 491 22.88 -8.04 -1.03
N LEU A 492 22.52 -6.90 -0.46
CA LEU A 492 22.31 -5.67 -1.23
C LEU A 492 23.60 -5.19 -1.88
N ALA A 493 24.72 -5.17 -1.15
CA ALA A 493 26.02 -4.79 -1.71
C ALA A 493 26.38 -5.69 -2.90
N ARG A 494 26.23 -7.01 -2.74
CA ARG A 494 26.44 -7.99 -3.83
C ARG A 494 25.51 -7.75 -5.02
N PHE A 495 24.25 -7.39 -4.78
CA PHE A 495 23.31 -7.05 -5.85
C PHE A 495 23.72 -5.79 -6.63
N LEU A 496 24.10 -4.72 -5.93
CA LEU A 496 24.55 -3.46 -6.55
C LEU A 496 25.86 -3.63 -7.31
N ASP A 497 26.68 -4.62 -6.94
CA ASP A 497 27.93 -4.93 -7.63
C ASP A 497 27.72 -5.52 -9.04
N ILE A 498 26.55 -6.12 -9.31
CA ILE A 498 26.23 -6.73 -10.61
C ILE A 498 26.29 -5.70 -11.75
N GLY A 499 25.92 -4.44 -11.49
CA GLY A 499 26.05 -3.37 -12.48
C GLY A 499 25.11 -2.19 -12.26
N THR A 500 25.20 -1.21 -13.17
CA THR A 500 24.45 0.04 -13.12
C THR A 500 22.94 -0.16 -13.11
N TRP A 501 22.43 -1.13 -13.87
CA TRP A 501 21.01 -1.48 -13.92
C TRP A 501 20.45 -1.91 -12.55
N ALA A 502 21.24 -2.63 -11.76
CA ALA A 502 20.87 -3.10 -10.43
C ALA A 502 20.77 -1.93 -9.45
N VAL A 503 21.69 -0.97 -9.57
CA VAL A 503 21.64 0.31 -8.83
C VAL A 503 20.37 1.08 -9.19
N HIS A 504 20.05 1.24 -10.48
CA HIS A 504 18.82 1.91 -10.91
C HIS A 504 17.55 1.20 -10.41
N LEU A 505 17.55 -0.13 -10.38
CA LEU A 505 16.43 -0.90 -9.87
C LEU A 505 16.25 -0.71 -8.36
N ALA A 506 17.33 -0.78 -7.58
CA ALA A 506 17.29 -0.55 -6.14
C ALA A 506 16.83 0.88 -5.79
N LEU A 507 17.29 1.88 -6.55
CA LEU A 507 16.84 3.26 -6.39
C LEU A 507 15.36 3.42 -6.74
N SER A 508 14.88 2.75 -7.78
CA SER A 508 13.47 2.73 -8.16
C SER A 508 12.60 2.06 -7.10
N VAL A 509 13.05 0.98 -6.44
CA VAL A 509 12.31 0.40 -5.29
C VAL A 509 12.18 1.39 -4.12
N GLY A 510 13.07 2.38 -4.05
CA GLY A 510 13.07 3.42 -3.03
C GLY A 510 14.04 3.16 -1.89
N ILE A 511 15.19 2.54 -2.16
CA ILE A 511 16.17 2.18 -1.12
C ILE A 511 16.90 3.37 -0.49
N PHE A 512 16.96 4.49 -1.21
CA PHE A 512 17.78 5.64 -0.88
C PHE A 512 17.52 6.21 0.54
N PRO A 513 16.27 6.48 0.97
CA PRO A 513 16.01 7.04 2.31
C PRO A 513 16.44 6.10 3.44
N TYR A 514 16.41 4.79 3.21
CA TYR A 514 16.78 3.78 4.19
C TYR A 514 18.28 3.75 4.42
N VAL A 515 19.05 3.68 3.34
CA VAL A 515 20.52 3.67 3.39
C VAL A 515 21.06 5.02 3.91
N LEU A 516 20.41 6.13 3.56
CA LEU A 516 20.72 7.46 4.11
C LEU A 516 20.53 7.51 5.62
N ARG A 517 19.42 6.97 6.13
CA ARG A 517 19.20 6.92 7.58
C ARG A 517 20.20 6.03 8.31
N LEU A 518 20.70 4.97 7.67
CA LEU A 518 21.71 4.08 8.24
C LEU A 518 23.09 4.73 8.38
N LEU A 519 23.39 5.80 7.64
CA LEU A 519 24.63 6.57 7.83
C LEU A 519 24.72 7.21 9.23
N GLN A 520 23.57 7.48 9.85
CA GLN A 520 23.52 8.01 11.22
C GLN A 520 23.74 6.92 12.29
N ALA A 521 23.81 5.64 11.89
CA ALA A 521 24.04 4.55 12.83
C ALA A 521 25.51 4.49 13.25
N THR A 522 25.76 4.41 14.55
CA THR A 522 27.11 4.32 15.15
C THR A 522 27.70 2.91 15.17
N SER A 523 27.14 1.97 14.39
CA SER A 523 27.59 0.58 14.40
C SER A 523 28.75 0.37 13.45
N ASP A 524 29.89 0.00 14.02
CA ASP A 524 31.15 -0.16 13.30
C ASP A 524 31.11 -1.29 12.26
N ASP A 525 30.35 -2.34 12.53
CA ASP A 525 30.20 -3.54 11.67
C ASP A 525 29.45 -3.26 10.36
N LEU A 526 28.64 -2.20 10.32
CA LEU A 526 27.86 -1.84 9.12
C LEU A 526 28.63 -0.95 8.15
N ARG A 527 29.71 -0.28 8.63
CA ARG A 527 30.46 0.71 7.85
C ARG A 527 31.00 0.16 6.53
N PRO A 528 31.62 -1.04 6.45
CA PRO A 528 32.15 -1.55 5.19
C PRO A 528 31.07 -1.70 4.12
N TYR A 529 29.90 -2.22 4.49
CA TYR A 529 28.77 -2.40 3.58
C TYR A 529 28.20 -1.05 3.12
N LEU A 530 28.01 -0.11 4.05
CA LEU A 530 27.47 1.21 3.74
C LEU A 530 28.40 1.99 2.80
N VAL A 531 29.72 1.96 3.05
CA VAL A 531 30.71 2.61 2.17
C VAL A 531 30.63 2.03 0.76
N PHE A 532 30.58 0.70 0.64
CA PHE A 532 30.47 0.03 -0.66
C PHE A 532 29.18 0.40 -1.40
N ILE A 533 28.03 0.32 -0.73
CA ILE A 533 26.71 0.67 -1.29
C ILE A 533 26.72 2.12 -1.79
N TRP A 534 27.22 3.06 -0.99
CA TRP A 534 27.30 4.47 -1.38
C TRP A 534 28.24 4.72 -2.55
N ALA A 535 29.39 4.03 -2.59
CA ALA A 535 30.30 4.12 -3.73
C ALA A 535 29.61 3.70 -5.03
N LYS A 536 28.84 2.59 -5.02
CA LYS A 536 28.07 2.14 -6.19
C LYS A 536 26.95 3.12 -6.58
N ILE A 537 26.20 3.66 -5.62
CA ILE A 537 25.16 4.66 -5.89
C ILE A 537 25.76 5.93 -6.50
N LEU A 538 26.85 6.44 -5.94
CA LEU A 538 27.52 7.66 -6.41
C LEU A 538 28.22 7.50 -7.76
N ALA A 539 28.69 6.29 -8.08
CA ALA A 539 29.25 5.99 -9.39
C ALA A 539 28.21 6.16 -10.51
N VAL A 540 26.94 5.81 -10.22
CA VAL A 540 25.82 5.87 -11.17
C VAL A 540 25.15 7.25 -11.17
N ASP A 541 24.76 7.78 -10.00
CA ASP A 541 24.04 9.05 -9.89
C ASP A 541 24.87 10.11 -9.15
N ARG A 542 25.64 10.88 -9.94
CA ARG A 542 26.56 11.91 -9.44
C ARG A 542 25.88 13.13 -8.82
N VAL A 543 24.55 13.29 -8.97
CA VAL A 543 23.80 14.43 -8.43
C VAL A 543 23.74 14.37 -6.89
N HIS A 544 23.88 13.19 -6.29
CA HIS A 544 23.78 12.96 -4.84
C HIS A 544 24.92 13.54 -4.02
N LYS A 545 26.00 14.04 -4.65
CA LYS A 545 27.10 14.72 -3.95
C LYS A 545 26.59 15.86 -3.05
N LYS A 546 25.60 16.64 -3.52
CA LYS A 546 25.00 17.74 -2.71
C LYS A 546 24.11 17.23 -1.57
N PHE A 547 23.38 16.12 -1.77
CA PHE A 547 22.44 15.61 -0.78
C PHE A 547 23.14 14.95 0.42
N ILE A 548 24.21 14.20 0.14
CA ILE A 548 25.06 13.58 1.15
C ILE A 548 25.76 14.67 1.99
N PHE A 549 26.27 15.71 1.34
CA PHE A 549 26.95 16.82 2.02
C PHE A 549 26.05 17.50 3.07
N ASN A 550 24.76 17.68 2.77
CA ASN A 550 23.80 18.30 3.69
C ASN A 550 23.30 17.39 4.83
N HIS A 551 23.61 16.09 4.82
CA HIS A 551 23.14 15.13 5.83
C HIS A 551 24.26 14.49 6.66
N ILE A 552 25.51 14.53 6.18
CA ILE A 552 26.69 14.01 6.87
C ILE A 552 27.40 15.10 7.69
N ILE A 553 27.31 16.36 7.25
CA ILE A 553 27.81 17.56 7.95
C ILE A 553 26.61 18.29 8.51
#